data_AF-A0A0H3ZWJ1-F1
#
_entry.id   AF-A0A0H3ZWJ1-F1
#
_cell.length_a   1.000
_cell.length_b   1.000
_cell.length_c   1.000
_cell.angle_alpha   90.00
_cell.angle_beta   90.00
_cell.angle_gamma   90.00
#
_symmetry.space_group_name_H-M   'P 1'
#
loop_
_entity.id
_entity.type
_entity.pdbx_description
1 polymer ?
#
loop_
_entity_poly.entity_id
_entity_poly.type
_entity_poly.pdbx_seq_one_letter_code
_entity_poly.pdbx_strand_id
1 'polypeptide(L)'
;MSQSLEQWLFDKKDQTALLEQWRTCAQYGMTTKDFCQKLASSGSGSSQKIGQAGLKAPGEGKRFTDVLSGWLSPVVVSTLAIAEQNGQLKSGLDIAIKELEGGQGVMKSLLLMMAFPLLTLLGLGVLGVYISGEIITTAGLEHSMASQVRETVSGPGLVALSLFIGSLVIQALLMPIWTGQGRDMADNIWPFCDYRMAVAGNLLSTLANLSQAGMSLKAAITEVDAYSSRYLKSHLNQMQRQLETETNPGRALDTGLLLRDAQVNLNVMGDIAPLSTLLEKRRRSTPPPFIEKNGHAETYCPKSHFSSGHFAARFPCRQRHGISFYLDTTLRKHNMKRIRSNPNKQRGISLIDFIMYLILAVFLFLGIVKLYNMATAWSAQANTVSAVTQIKAGAEKVKSVNHTGTSMNKVCSTGRNAVSSTICGDTRDGVGTNEYGGNYTLAVDSANMQRVKVGITNIDTQYIDDLADTLAKLSAGNCNSAASCATLAVAGNTITVTL
;
A
#
# COMPACT_ATOMS: atom_id res chain seq x y z
N MET A 1 30.15 -2.07 13.23
CA MET A 1 29.89 -2.00 14.68
C MET A 1 28.56 -2.66 14.96
N SER A 2 28.55 -3.84 15.58
CA SER A 2 27.32 -4.53 15.99
C SER A 2 26.70 -3.75 17.15
N GLN A 3 25.53 -3.15 16.93
CA GLN A 3 24.78 -2.54 18.02
C GLN A 3 24.44 -3.61 19.07
N SER A 4 24.66 -3.32 20.34
CA SER A 4 24.33 -4.26 21.42
C SER A 4 22.81 -4.38 21.53
N LEU A 5 22.31 -5.56 21.94
CA LEU A 5 20.88 -5.86 22.09
C LEU A 5 20.14 -4.79 22.94
N GLU A 6 20.83 -4.20 23.91
CA GLU A 6 20.31 -3.11 24.75
C GLU A 6 20.14 -1.76 24.04
N GLN A 7 20.95 -1.46 23.02
CA GLN A 7 20.78 -0.25 22.19
C GLN A 7 19.52 -0.35 21.33
N TRP A 8 19.16 -1.58 20.93
CA TRP A 8 17.93 -1.84 20.19
C TRP A 8 16.67 -1.78 21.07
N LEU A 9 16.80 -2.17 22.36
CA LEU A 9 15.74 -2.11 23.37
C LEU A 9 15.50 -0.69 23.94
N PHE A 10 16.37 0.28 23.65
CA PHE A 10 16.22 1.66 24.11
C PHE A 10 15.20 2.42 23.25
N ASP A 11 13.92 2.29 23.61
CA ASP A 11 12.79 2.83 22.85
C ASP A 11 12.77 4.37 22.88
N LYS A 12 12.08 4.97 21.91
CA LYS A 12 11.96 6.43 21.77
C LYS A 12 11.45 7.11 23.06
N LYS A 13 10.63 6.43 23.86
CA LYS A 13 10.15 6.97 25.15
C LYS A 13 11.30 7.17 26.14
N ASP A 14 12.22 6.21 26.21
CA ASP A 14 13.39 6.29 27.09
C ASP A 14 14.41 7.30 26.55
N GLN A 15 14.55 7.39 25.21
CA GLN A 15 15.34 8.43 24.54
C GLN A 15 14.83 9.84 24.87
N THR A 16 13.52 10.08 24.77
CA THR A 16 12.91 11.37 25.13
C THR A 16 13.10 11.68 26.62
N ALA A 17 12.85 10.71 27.50
CA ALA A 17 13.02 10.89 28.94
C ALA A 17 14.47 11.25 29.33
N LEU A 18 15.47 10.62 28.68
CA LEU A 18 16.88 10.94 28.88
C LEU A 18 17.18 12.39 28.49
N LEU A 19 16.71 12.84 27.32
CA LEU A 19 16.93 14.20 26.85
C LEU A 19 16.18 15.24 27.69
N GLU A 20 14.98 14.93 28.16
CA GLU A 20 14.22 15.77 29.10
C GLU A 20 14.98 15.94 30.42
N GLN A 21 15.50 14.85 30.99
CA GLN A 21 16.32 14.91 32.20
C GLN A 21 17.59 15.76 31.99
N TRP A 22 18.27 15.59 30.85
CA TRP A 22 19.44 16.39 30.52
C TRP A 22 19.10 17.87 30.36
N ARG A 23 17.98 18.18 29.68
CA ARG A 23 17.45 19.53 29.53
C ARG A 23 17.15 20.16 30.88
N THR A 24 16.48 19.45 31.78
CA THR A 24 16.19 19.94 33.12
C THR A 24 17.48 20.23 33.90
N CYS A 25 18.47 19.34 33.86
CA CYS A 25 19.76 19.56 34.50
C CYS A 25 20.48 20.81 33.92
N ALA A 26 20.51 20.95 32.60
CA ALA A 26 21.09 22.11 31.93
C ALA A 26 20.33 23.41 32.26
N GLN A 27 19.00 23.36 32.44
CA GLN A 27 18.20 24.50 32.87
C GLN A 27 18.59 25.00 34.25
N TYR A 28 18.82 24.08 35.19
CA TYR A 28 19.28 24.39 36.56
C TYR A 28 20.78 24.68 36.66
N GLY A 29 21.51 24.77 35.54
CA GLY A 29 22.93 25.12 35.51
C GLY A 29 23.87 23.99 35.94
N MET A 30 23.38 22.74 36.01
CA MET A 30 24.23 21.59 36.27
C MET A 30 25.12 21.30 35.05
N THR A 31 26.36 20.87 35.32
CA THR A 31 27.28 20.50 34.24
C THR A 31 26.91 19.14 33.64
N THR A 32 27.31 18.89 32.39
CA THR A 32 27.13 17.58 31.74
C THR A 32 27.84 16.46 32.53
N LYS A 33 28.93 16.78 33.23
CA LYS A 33 29.62 15.84 34.13
C LYS A 33 28.74 15.44 35.31
N ASP A 34 28.09 16.39 35.97
CA ASP A 34 27.18 16.12 37.10
C ASP A 34 25.96 15.32 36.66
N PHE A 35 25.45 15.60 35.45
CA PHE A 35 24.40 14.82 34.82
C PHE A 35 24.85 13.36 34.60
N CYS A 36 26.03 13.14 34.01
CA CYS A 36 26.58 11.80 33.80
C CYS A 36 26.82 11.05 35.14
N GLN A 37 27.26 11.77 36.18
CA GLN A 37 27.44 11.21 37.52
C GLN A 37 26.10 10.74 38.12
N LYS A 38 25.03 11.53 37.97
CA LYS A 38 23.68 11.16 38.41
C LYS A 38 23.12 9.99 37.63
N LEU A 39 23.35 9.93 36.32
CA LEU A 39 22.97 8.79 35.50
C LEU A 39 23.71 7.51 35.92
N ALA A 40 25.01 7.60 36.19
CA ALA A 40 25.83 6.44 36.58
C ALA A 40 25.49 5.89 37.98
N SER A 41 24.99 6.74 38.88
CA SER A 41 24.65 6.38 40.27
C SER A 41 23.18 5.99 40.46
N SER A 42 22.26 6.60 39.72
CA SER A 42 20.81 6.47 39.94
C SER A 42 20.01 6.08 38.70
N GLY A 43 20.64 5.93 37.52
CA GLY A 43 19.97 5.54 36.28
C GLY A 43 19.66 4.04 36.24
N SER A 44 18.60 3.66 35.51
CA SER A 44 18.27 2.25 35.25
C SER A 44 18.98 1.74 33.98
N GLY A 45 19.54 0.51 34.04
CA GLY A 45 20.08 -0.24 32.90
C GLY A 45 20.89 0.59 31.90
N SER A 46 20.27 0.88 30.74
CA SER A 46 20.85 1.65 29.63
C SER A 46 21.31 3.06 30.05
N SER A 47 20.53 3.80 30.83
CA SER A 47 20.89 5.14 31.31
C SER A 47 22.13 5.14 32.19
N GLN A 48 22.33 4.08 32.98
CA GLN A 48 23.51 3.92 33.82
C GLN A 48 24.78 3.74 32.97
N LYS A 49 24.70 2.91 31.92
CA LYS A 49 25.80 2.69 30.97
C LYS A 49 26.13 3.96 30.18
N ILE A 50 25.12 4.72 29.74
CA ILE A 50 25.29 6.02 29.10
C ILE A 50 26.02 6.99 30.05
N GLY A 51 25.62 7.05 31.32
CA GLY A 51 26.28 7.87 32.34
C GLY A 51 27.75 7.48 32.55
N GLN A 52 28.05 6.19 32.69
CA GLN A 52 29.42 5.70 32.86
C GLN A 52 30.30 5.96 31.63
N ALA A 53 29.77 5.78 30.42
CA ALA A 53 30.48 6.10 29.19
C ALA A 53 30.68 7.61 29.03
N GLY A 54 29.68 8.42 29.42
CA GLY A 54 29.77 9.88 29.46
C GLY A 54 30.81 10.41 30.43
N LEU A 55 31.03 9.76 31.58
CA LEU A 55 32.10 10.11 32.52
C LEU A 55 33.50 9.79 31.99
N LYS A 56 33.65 8.76 31.14
CA LYS A 56 34.92 8.37 30.53
C LYS A 56 35.27 9.20 29.29
N ALA A 57 34.27 9.68 28.55
CA ALA A 57 34.45 10.39 27.28
C ALA A 57 35.40 11.59 27.32
N PRO A 58 35.37 12.49 28.33
CA PRO A 58 36.33 13.59 28.42
C PRO A 58 37.79 13.12 28.51
N GLY A 59 38.05 11.97 29.15
CA GLY A 59 39.38 11.36 29.23
C GLY A 59 39.89 10.80 27.90
N GLU A 60 39.00 10.58 26.93
CA GLU A 60 39.30 10.12 25.57
C GLU A 60 39.30 11.26 24.54
N GLY A 61 39.12 12.52 24.98
CA GLY A 61 38.98 13.67 24.08
C GLY A 61 37.63 13.75 23.35
N LYS A 62 36.64 12.96 23.77
CA LYS A 62 35.29 12.92 23.17
C LYS A 62 34.30 13.75 23.99
N ARG A 63 33.26 14.26 23.33
CA ARG A 63 32.13 14.94 23.97
C ARG A 63 31.10 13.93 24.45
N PHE A 64 30.22 14.37 25.35
CA PHE A 64 29.09 13.53 25.77
C PHE A 64 28.16 13.20 24.61
N THR A 65 27.98 14.14 23.68
CA THR A 65 27.21 13.95 22.44
C THR A 65 27.74 12.81 21.57
N ASP A 66 29.06 12.59 21.53
CA ASP A 66 29.66 11.48 20.78
C ASP A 66 29.29 10.11 21.39
N VAL A 67 29.12 10.04 22.71
CA VAL A 67 28.68 8.82 23.41
C VAL A 67 27.26 8.44 23.03
N LEU A 68 26.43 9.42 22.70
CA LEU A 68 25.02 9.23 22.34
C LEU A 68 24.83 8.70 20.90
N SER A 69 25.88 8.68 20.07
CA SER A 69 25.84 8.19 18.68
C SER A 69 25.35 6.75 18.51
N GLY A 70 25.48 5.90 19.54
CA GLY A 70 24.97 4.53 19.57
C GLY A 70 23.61 4.36 20.25
N TRP A 71 23.03 5.42 20.81
CA TRP A 71 21.80 5.37 21.62
C TRP A 71 20.67 6.24 21.07
N LEU A 72 21.00 7.30 20.34
CA LEU A 72 20.06 8.24 19.75
C LEU A 72 20.15 8.20 18.22
N SER A 73 19.11 8.70 17.55
CA SER A 73 19.16 8.84 16.09
C SER A 73 20.27 9.82 15.68
N PRO A 74 20.97 9.56 14.58
CA PRO A 74 22.08 10.41 14.12
C PRO A 74 21.69 11.87 13.92
N VAL A 75 20.49 12.14 13.41
CA VAL A 75 19.91 13.49 13.30
C VAL A 75 19.85 14.20 14.65
N VAL A 76 19.44 13.49 15.71
CA VAL A 76 19.39 14.03 17.07
C VAL A 76 20.79 14.31 17.61
N VAL A 77 21.74 13.39 17.39
CA VAL A 77 23.13 13.53 17.84
C VAL A 77 23.79 14.74 17.17
N SER A 78 23.65 14.87 15.86
CA SER A 78 24.17 15.99 15.08
C SER A 78 23.56 17.33 15.49
N THR A 79 22.25 17.36 15.78
CA THR A 79 21.57 18.53 16.36
C THR A 79 22.20 18.96 17.68
N LEU A 80 22.43 18.00 18.58
CA LEU A 80 23.00 18.25 19.91
C LEU A 80 24.47 18.68 19.83
N ALA A 81 25.27 18.05 18.97
CA ALA A 81 26.68 18.38 18.78
C ALA A 81 26.88 19.84 18.31
N ILE A 82 26.05 20.29 17.37
CA ILE A 82 26.06 21.68 16.88
C ILE A 82 25.58 22.64 17.95
N ALA A 83 24.49 22.31 18.64
CA ALA A 83 23.97 23.15 19.72
C ALA A 83 24.98 23.29 20.88
N GLU A 84 25.71 22.22 21.21
CA GLU A 84 26.80 22.23 22.19
C GLU A 84 27.96 23.13 21.72
N GLN A 85 28.37 23.00 20.46
CA GLN A 85 29.42 23.86 19.87
C GLN A 85 29.04 25.34 19.85
N ASN A 86 27.77 25.64 19.60
CA ASN A 86 27.24 26.99 19.52
C ASN A 86 26.84 27.57 20.89
N GLY A 87 27.04 26.84 21.99
CA GLY A 87 26.64 27.26 23.35
C GLY A 87 25.12 27.34 23.55
N GLN A 88 24.33 26.75 22.66
CA GLN A 88 22.87 26.76 22.64
C GLN A 88 22.27 25.40 23.04
N LEU A 89 22.94 24.65 23.91
CA LEU A 89 22.55 23.28 24.30
C LEU A 89 21.09 23.17 24.74
N LYS A 90 20.56 24.15 25.49
CA LYS A 90 19.15 24.19 25.91
C LYS A 90 18.20 24.15 24.72
N SER A 91 18.46 24.97 23.70
CA SER A 91 17.63 25.01 22.49
C SER A 91 17.82 23.76 21.62
N GLY A 92 19.05 23.22 21.57
CA GLY A 92 19.31 21.96 20.87
C GLY A 92 18.56 20.77 21.47
N LEU A 93 18.48 20.70 22.80
CA LEU A 93 17.71 19.67 23.51
C LEU A 93 16.21 19.80 23.25
N ASP A 94 15.66 21.02 23.22
CA ASP A 94 14.26 21.26 22.85
C ASP A 94 13.93 20.77 21.44
N ILE A 95 14.83 21.03 20.49
CA ILE A 95 14.68 20.61 19.11
C ILE A 95 14.78 19.08 18.98
N ALA A 96 15.75 18.46 19.67
CA ALA A 96 15.95 17.02 19.68
C ALA A 96 14.77 16.25 20.28
N ILE A 97 14.23 16.71 21.41
CA ILE A 97 13.03 16.12 22.04
C ILE A 97 11.85 16.18 21.07
N LYS A 98 11.62 17.34 20.45
CA LYS A 98 10.53 17.54 19.48
C LYS A 98 10.66 16.64 18.26
N GLU A 99 11.88 16.36 17.78
CA GLU A 99 12.13 15.43 16.68
C GLU A 99 11.77 13.99 17.05
N LEU A 100 12.12 13.55 18.27
CA LEU A 100 11.78 12.21 18.77
C LEU A 100 10.26 12.04 18.99
N GLU A 101 9.59 13.05 19.54
CA GLU A 101 8.13 13.08 19.76
C GLU A 101 7.34 13.13 18.45
N GLY A 102 7.82 13.88 17.45
CA GLY A 102 7.16 14.04 16.15
C GLY A 102 6.92 12.72 15.41
N GLY A 103 7.73 11.69 15.70
CA GLY A 103 7.62 10.37 15.08
C GLY A 103 6.84 9.31 15.88
N GLN A 104 6.34 9.59 17.09
CA GLN A 104 5.75 8.54 17.96
C GLN A 104 4.24 8.33 17.81
N GLY A 105 3.49 9.31 17.27
CA GLY A 105 2.03 9.24 17.24
C GLY A 105 1.42 8.69 15.95
N VAL A 106 2.10 8.86 14.81
CA VAL A 106 1.45 8.70 13.50
C VAL A 106 1.31 7.23 13.12
N MET A 107 2.37 6.43 13.25
CA MET A 107 2.34 5.03 12.79
C MET A 107 1.40 4.15 13.65
N LYS A 108 1.42 4.31 14.98
CA LYS A 108 0.52 3.56 15.88
C LYS A 108 -0.94 3.99 15.73
N SER A 109 -1.20 5.28 15.59
CA SER A 109 -2.56 5.78 15.34
C SER A 109 -3.08 5.34 13.97
N LEU A 110 -2.22 5.35 12.95
CA LEU A 110 -2.54 4.87 11.60
C LEU A 110 -2.84 3.36 11.60
N LEU A 111 -2.03 2.57 12.29
CA LEU A 111 -2.25 1.13 12.40
C LEU A 111 -3.54 0.80 13.16
N LEU A 112 -3.84 1.53 14.26
CA LEU A 112 -5.13 1.40 14.95
C LEU A 112 -6.32 1.86 14.09
N MET A 113 -6.15 2.90 13.27
CA MET A 113 -7.19 3.40 12.35
C MET A 113 -7.49 2.44 11.21
N MET A 114 -6.50 1.69 10.73
CA MET A 114 -6.70 0.67 9.70
C MET A 114 -7.16 -0.66 10.27
N ALA A 115 -6.70 -1.03 11.47
CA ALA A 115 -7.04 -2.28 12.11
C ALA A 115 -8.54 -2.40 12.39
N PHE A 116 -9.19 -1.32 12.82
CA PHE A 116 -10.63 -1.37 13.15
C PHE A 116 -11.52 -1.66 11.93
N PRO A 117 -11.44 -0.94 10.80
CA PRO A 117 -12.18 -1.29 9.59
C PRO A 117 -11.84 -2.68 9.04
N LEU A 118 -10.57 -3.09 9.08
CA LEU A 118 -10.17 -4.42 8.62
C LEU A 118 -10.73 -5.54 9.50
N LEU A 119 -10.63 -5.41 10.82
CA LEU A 119 -11.22 -6.36 11.76
C LEU A 119 -12.74 -6.38 11.67
N THR A 120 -13.36 -5.23 11.45
CA THR A 120 -14.81 -5.13 11.26
C THR A 120 -15.25 -5.78 9.96
N LEU A 121 -14.53 -5.55 8.86
CA LEU A 121 -14.79 -6.20 7.57
C LEU A 121 -14.61 -7.73 7.65
N LEU A 122 -13.54 -8.19 8.30
CA LEU A 122 -13.28 -9.62 8.49
C LEU A 122 -14.33 -10.26 9.41
N GLY A 123 -14.63 -9.63 10.54
CA GLY A 123 -15.59 -10.13 11.52
C GLY A 123 -17.02 -10.20 10.95
N LEU A 124 -17.51 -9.10 10.35
CA LEU A 124 -18.82 -9.07 9.70
C LEU A 124 -18.86 -9.96 8.45
N GLY A 125 -17.76 -10.09 7.71
CA GLY A 125 -17.67 -10.96 6.55
C GLY A 125 -17.85 -12.44 6.93
N VAL A 126 -17.11 -12.92 7.93
CA VAL A 126 -17.22 -14.30 8.43
C VAL A 126 -18.60 -14.57 9.02
N LEU A 127 -19.10 -13.66 9.86
CA LEU A 127 -20.45 -13.78 10.43
C LEU A 127 -21.53 -13.77 9.34
N GLY A 128 -21.39 -12.93 8.31
CA GLY A 128 -22.32 -12.85 7.19
C GLY A 128 -22.37 -14.13 6.37
N VAL A 129 -21.23 -14.75 6.07
CA VAL A 129 -21.16 -16.05 5.35
C VAL A 129 -21.74 -17.20 6.19
N TYR A 130 -21.51 -17.18 7.50
CA TYR A 130 -22.05 -18.17 8.43
C TYR A 130 -23.59 -18.08 8.50
N ILE A 131 -24.13 -16.90 8.85
CA ILE A 131 -25.58 -16.67 9.01
C ILE A 131 -26.31 -16.89 7.68
N SER A 132 -25.77 -16.40 6.58
CA SER A 132 -26.39 -16.61 5.26
C SER A 132 -26.48 -18.08 4.88
N GLY A 133 -25.49 -18.91 5.25
CA GLY A 133 -25.54 -20.35 5.00
C GLY A 133 -26.72 -21.02 5.67
N GLU A 134 -26.91 -20.75 6.96
CA GLU A 134 -27.97 -21.37 7.77
C GLU A 134 -29.37 -20.92 7.31
N ILE A 135 -29.51 -19.65 6.90
CA ILE A 135 -30.77 -19.13 6.33
C ILE A 135 -31.06 -19.74 4.95
N ILE A 136 -30.06 -19.85 4.06
CA ILE A 136 -30.25 -20.38 2.71
C ILE A 136 -30.69 -21.85 2.74
N THR A 137 -30.10 -22.67 3.63
CA THR A 137 -30.45 -24.09 3.79
C THR A 137 -31.81 -24.28 4.44
N THR A 138 -32.17 -23.45 5.43
CA THR A 138 -33.46 -23.59 6.13
C THR A 138 -34.64 -23.01 5.34
N ALA A 139 -34.42 -22.00 4.50
CA ALA A 139 -35.43 -21.40 3.65
C ALA A 139 -35.56 -22.07 2.26
N GLY A 140 -34.76 -23.10 1.96
CA GLY A 140 -34.79 -23.80 0.66
C GLY A 140 -34.37 -22.93 -0.53
N LEU A 141 -33.47 -21.96 -0.31
CA LEU A 141 -33.05 -20.96 -1.29
C LEU A 141 -31.75 -21.35 -2.02
N GLU A 142 -31.48 -22.64 -2.14
CA GLU A 142 -30.20 -23.22 -2.60
C GLU A 142 -29.81 -22.82 -4.04
N HIS A 143 -30.72 -22.24 -4.83
CA HIS A 143 -30.45 -21.74 -6.19
C HIS A 143 -30.78 -20.25 -6.36
N SER A 144 -30.98 -19.53 -5.24
CA SER A 144 -31.28 -18.10 -5.25
C SER A 144 -30.01 -17.27 -5.47
N MET A 145 -30.18 -15.98 -5.80
CA MET A 145 -29.07 -15.03 -5.84
C MET A 145 -28.26 -14.99 -4.53
N ALA A 146 -28.88 -15.29 -3.39
CA ALA A 146 -28.19 -15.35 -2.10
C ALA A 146 -27.18 -16.50 -2.02
N SER A 147 -27.49 -17.66 -2.61
CA SER A 147 -26.58 -18.81 -2.69
C SER A 147 -25.35 -18.52 -3.55
N GLN A 148 -25.54 -17.88 -4.71
CA GLN A 148 -24.46 -17.49 -5.62
C GLN A 148 -23.51 -16.46 -5.00
N VAL A 149 -24.05 -15.45 -4.28
CA VAL A 149 -23.23 -14.46 -3.57
C VAL A 149 -22.43 -15.12 -2.45
N ARG A 150 -23.02 -16.03 -1.68
CA ARG A 150 -22.33 -16.75 -0.60
C ARG A 150 -21.19 -17.62 -1.15
N GLU A 151 -21.45 -18.39 -2.21
CA GLU A 151 -20.45 -19.26 -2.83
C GLU A 151 -19.29 -18.44 -3.41
N THR A 152 -19.60 -17.30 -4.04
CA THR A 152 -18.58 -16.36 -4.53
C THR A 152 -17.74 -15.75 -3.40
N VAL A 153 -18.36 -15.38 -2.27
CA VAL A 153 -17.63 -14.79 -1.14
C VAL A 153 -16.79 -15.83 -0.39
N SER A 154 -17.28 -17.06 -0.25
CA SER A 154 -16.62 -18.14 0.50
C SER A 154 -15.53 -18.88 -0.29
N GLY A 155 -15.66 -18.99 -1.62
CA GLY A 155 -14.63 -19.57 -2.48
C GLY A 155 -13.66 -18.50 -3.03
N PRO A 156 -13.94 -17.94 -4.23
CA PRO A 156 -13.05 -16.98 -4.90
C PRO A 156 -12.83 -15.68 -4.11
N GLY A 157 -13.78 -15.28 -3.25
CA GLY A 157 -13.73 -14.07 -2.45
C GLY A 157 -12.57 -14.02 -1.46
N LEU A 158 -12.17 -15.14 -0.86
CA LEU A 158 -11.01 -15.20 0.04
C LEU A 158 -9.69 -15.02 -0.71
N VAL A 159 -9.58 -15.61 -1.90
CA VAL A 159 -8.41 -15.43 -2.76
C VAL A 159 -8.35 -13.98 -3.24
N ALA A 160 -9.47 -13.40 -3.66
CA ALA A 160 -9.55 -12.00 -4.06
C ALA A 160 -9.19 -11.04 -2.91
N LEU A 161 -9.63 -11.33 -1.68
CA LEU A 161 -9.26 -10.55 -0.49
C LEU A 161 -7.77 -10.66 -0.21
N SER A 162 -7.20 -11.86 -0.35
CA SER A 162 -5.76 -12.10 -0.17
C SER A 162 -4.94 -11.35 -1.22
N LEU A 163 -5.38 -11.34 -2.49
CA LEU A 163 -4.77 -10.56 -3.57
C LEU A 163 -4.89 -9.06 -3.34
N PHE A 164 -6.02 -8.59 -2.81
CA PHE A 164 -6.22 -7.19 -2.47
C PHE A 164 -5.27 -6.74 -1.35
N ILE A 165 -5.17 -7.51 -0.27
CA ILE A 165 -4.21 -7.26 0.82
C ILE A 165 -2.78 -7.34 0.30
N GLY A 166 -2.46 -8.36 -0.52
CA GLY A 166 -1.16 -8.52 -1.17
C GLY A 166 -0.78 -7.30 -2.03
N SER A 167 -1.73 -6.76 -2.79
CA SER A 167 -1.54 -5.53 -3.58
C SER A 167 -1.23 -4.33 -2.70
N LEU A 168 -1.94 -4.14 -1.58
CA LEU A 168 -1.64 -3.06 -0.62
C LEU A 168 -0.24 -3.19 -0.02
N VAL A 169 0.18 -4.41 0.32
CA VAL A 169 1.53 -4.69 0.83
C VAL A 169 2.59 -4.39 -0.24
N ILE A 170 2.38 -4.84 -1.48
CA ILE A 170 3.29 -4.56 -2.60
C ILE A 170 3.41 -3.05 -2.82
N GLN A 171 2.30 -2.32 -2.82
CA GLN A 171 2.30 -0.86 -2.91
C GLN A 171 3.10 -0.23 -1.76
N ALA A 172 2.90 -0.68 -0.52
CA ALA A 172 3.65 -0.22 0.64
C ALA A 172 5.17 -0.42 0.52
N LEU A 173 5.60 -1.56 -0.02
CA LEU A 173 7.01 -1.87 -0.26
C LEU A 173 7.59 -1.10 -1.45
N LEU A 174 6.77 -0.83 -2.47
CA LEU A 174 7.20 -0.13 -3.69
C LEU A 174 7.40 1.38 -3.44
N MET A 175 6.60 1.98 -2.56
CA MET A 175 6.66 3.42 -2.23
C MET A 175 8.06 3.96 -1.87
N PRO A 176 8.81 3.36 -0.93
CA PRO A 176 10.14 3.87 -0.55
C PRO A 176 11.25 3.60 -1.58
N ILE A 177 11.01 2.70 -2.54
CA ILE A 177 12.04 2.20 -3.46
C ILE A 177 11.91 2.84 -4.85
N TRP A 178 10.69 3.05 -5.33
CA TRP A 178 10.44 3.46 -6.71
C TRP A 178 10.81 4.92 -6.98
N THR A 179 11.64 5.14 -7.99
CA THR A 179 12.13 6.44 -8.46
C THR A 179 12.09 6.52 -9.99
N GLY A 180 12.00 7.72 -10.56
CA GLY A 180 12.11 7.97 -12.01
C GLY A 180 10.92 8.74 -12.59
N GLN A 181 10.91 8.99 -13.91
CA GLN A 181 9.89 9.83 -14.56
C GLN A 181 8.45 9.31 -14.39
N GLY A 182 8.26 7.98 -14.37
CA GLY A 182 6.95 7.38 -14.11
C GLY A 182 6.40 7.67 -12.70
N ARG A 183 7.29 8.03 -11.76
CA ARG A 183 6.92 8.37 -10.38
C ARG A 183 6.24 9.73 -10.29
N ASP A 184 6.63 10.70 -11.10
CA ASP A 184 6.08 12.05 -11.08
C ASP A 184 4.58 12.06 -11.41
N MET A 185 4.15 11.15 -12.30
CA MET A 185 2.74 10.95 -12.61
C MET A 185 2.02 10.21 -11.48
N ALA A 186 2.64 9.18 -10.91
CA ALA A 186 2.07 8.39 -9.83
C ALA A 186 1.89 9.19 -8.53
N ASP A 187 2.78 10.14 -8.23
CA ASP A 187 2.74 11.00 -7.03
C ASP A 187 1.53 11.93 -6.96
N ASN A 188 0.70 11.96 -8.01
CA ASN A 188 -0.59 12.65 -8.06
C ASN A 188 -1.79 11.71 -7.82
N ILE A 189 -1.56 10.41 -7.62
CA ILE A 189 -2.58 9.38 -7.46
C ILE A 189 -2.41 8.70 -6.10
N TRP A 190 -3.53 8.27 -5.50
CA TRP A 190 -3.51 7.48 -4.26
C TRP A 190 -2.96 6.06 -4.51
N PRO A 191 -2.14 5.47 -3.62
CA PRO A 191 -1.69 5.95 -2.29
C PRO A 191 -0.39 6.77 -2.32
N PHE A 192 0.19 7.00 -3.49
CA PHE A 192 1.52 7.61 -3.64
C PHE A 192 1.55 9.09 -3.25
N CYS A 193 0.46 9.83 -3.51
CA CYS A 193 0.33 11.23 -3.10
C CYS A 193 0.42 11.41 -1.57
N ASP A 194 -0.21 10.52 -0.79
CA ASP A 194 -0.18 10.57 0.67
C ASP A 194 1.21 10.28 1.22
N TYR A 195 1.88 9.28 0.65
CA TYR A 195 3.27 8.98 0.99
C TYR A 195 4.20 10.16 0.69
N ARG A 196 4.07 10.77 -0.50
CA ARG A 196 4.84 11.97 -0.87
C ARG A 196 4.63 13.10 0.14
N MET A 197 3.37 13.40 0.49
CA MET A 197 3.05 14.46 1.45
C MET A 197 3.64 14.18 2.84
N ALA A 198 3.58 12.93 3.31
CA ALA A 198 4.16 12.53 4.58
C ALA A 198 5.69 12.69 4.59
N VAL A 199 6.36 12.22 3.53
CA VAL A 199 7.82 12.35 3.37
C VAL A 199 8.24 13.83 3.29
N ALA A 200 7.54 14.64 2.49
CA ALA A 200 7.79 16.07 2.36
C ALA A 200 7.62 16.81 3.70
N GLY A 201 6.54 16.51 4.43
CA GLY A 201 6.26 17.11 5.74
C GLY A 201 7.33 16.78 6.78
N ASN A 202 7.76 15.51 6.84
CA ASN A 202 8.85 15.09 7.72
C ASN A 202 10.16 15.78 7.36
N LEU A 203 10.54 15.78 6.08
CA LEU A 203 11.75 16.44 5.61
C LEU A 203 11.77 17.92 6.01
N LEU A 204 10.70 18.67 5.71
CA LEU A 204 10.61 20.09 6.06
C LEU A 204 10.69 20.32 7.57
N SER A 205 10.10 19.43 8.38
CA SER A 205 10.19 19.50 9.84
C SER A 205 11.62 19.30 10.32
N THR A 206 12.30 18.26 9.85
CA THR A 206 13.69 17.98 10.21
C THR A 206 14.61 19.11 9.77
N LEU A 207 14.47 19.62 8.54
CA LEU A 207 15.25 20.76 8.06
C LEU A 207 14.98 22.05 8.86
N ALA A 208 13.72 22.31 9.25
CA ALA A 208 13.38 23.46 10.10
C ALA A 208 14.06 23.36 11.46
N ASN A 209 14.06 22.17 12.05
CA ASN A 209 14.65 21.87 13.34
C ASN A 209 16.18 22.03 13.29
N LEU A 210 16.84 21.44 12.30
CA LEU A 210 18.29 21.57 12.10
C LEU A 210 18.71 23.01 11.82
N SER A 211 17.94 23.74 11.01
CA SER A 211 18.20 25.15 10.74
C SER A 211 18.05 26.03 12.00
N GLN A 212 17.07 25.74 12.87
CA GLN A 212 16.95 26.41 14.17
C GLN A 212 18.13 26.13 15.10
N ALA A 213 18.75 24.95 15.00
CA ALA A 213 19.97 24.62 15.72
C ALA A 213 21.24 25.29 15.15
N GLY A 214 21.11 26.07 14.06
CA GLY A 214 22.22 26.80 13.43
C GLY A 214 22.90 26.04 12.30
N MET A 215 22.37 24.88 11.88
CA MET A 215 22.92 24.13 10.75
C MET A 215 22.56 24.80 9.41
N SER A 216 23.52 24.87 8.48
CA SER A 216 23.24 25.32 7.11
C SER A 216 22.36 24.32 6.36
N LEU A 217 21.60 24.79 5.37
CA LEU A 217 20.69 23.92 4.61
C LEU A 217 21.43 22.76 3.91
N LYS A 218 22.60 23.04 3.31
CA LYS A 218 23.41 22.01 2.65
C LYS A 218 23.88 20.94 3.63
N ALA A 219 24.33 21.33 4.83
CA ALA A 219 24.72 20.40 5.88
C ALA A 219 23.52 19.58 6.39
N ALA A 220 22.36 20.22 6.58
CA ALA A 220 21.14 19.55 7.01
C ALA A 220 20.63 18.49 6.02
N ILE A 221 20.67 18.80 4.73
CA ILE A 221 20.30 17.83 3.69
C ILE A 221 21.29 16.66 3.65
N THR A 222 22.59 16.93 3.81
CA THR A 222 23.62 15.87 3.85
C THR A 222 23.41 14.93 5.03
N GLU A 223 23.04 15.47 6.20
CA GLU A 223 22.76 14.68 7.40
C GLU A 223 21.52 13.79 7.22
N VAL A 224 20.45 14.34 6.63
CA VAL A 224 19.21 13.59 6.37
C VAL A 224 19.39 12.52 5.29
N ASP A 225 20.25 12.77 4.29
CA ASP A 225 20.47 11.84 3.17
C ASP A 225 20.95 10.46 3.63
N ALA A 226 21.83 10.40 4.64
CA ALA A 226 22.40 9.15 5.15
C ALA A 226 21.34 8.10 5.56
N TYR A 227 20.17 8.53 6.02
CA TYR A 227 19.10 7.67 6.56
C TYR A 227 17.82 7.68 5.72
N SER A 228 17.86 8.35 4.56
CA SER A 228 16.69 8.54 3.70
C SER A 228 16.40 7.31 2.81
N SER A 229 15.12 7.11 2.49
CA SER A 229 14.68 6.09 1.52
C SER A 229 15.21 6.41 0.12
N ARG A 230 15.25 5.44 -0.80
CA ARG A 230 15.72 5.66 -2.18
C ARG A 230 14.93 6.78 -2.87
N TYR A 231 13.62 6.82 -2.64
CA TYR A 231 12.74 7.90 -3.09
C TYR A 231 13.22 9.28 -2.58
N LEU A 232 13.38 9.44 -1.27
CA LEU A 232 13.81 10.71 -0.69
C LEU A 232 15.23 11.10 -1.11
N LYS A 233 16.16 10.14 -1.18
CA LYS A 233 17.54 10.36 -1.68
C LYS A 233 17.57 10.95 -3.09
N SER A 234 16.70 10.48 -3.99
CA SER A 234 16.60 11.04 -5.34
C SER A 234 16.28 12.54 -5.31
N HIS A 235 15.35 12.97 -4.44
CA HIS A 235 15.01 14.37 -4.27
C HIS A 235 16.12 15.15 -3.55
N LEU A 236 16.72 14.61 -2.48
CA LEU A 236 17.80 15.29 -1.75
C LEU A 236 19.01 15.55 -2.65
N ASN A 237 19.39 14.61 -3.50
CA ASN A 237 20.47 14.78 -4.47
C ASN A 237 20.15 15.88 -5.50
N GLN A 238 18.89 16.04 -5.88
CA GLN A 238 18.46 17.16 -6.74
C GLN A 238 18.54 18.49 -5.99
N MET A 239 18.06 18.55 -4.74
CA MET A 239 18.14 19.76 -3.90
C MET A 239 19.58 20.20 -3.67
N GLN A 240 20.49 19.26 -3.38
CA GLN A 240 21.92 19.59 -3.20
C GLN A 240 22.54 20.22 -4.44
N ARG A 241 22.22 19.71 -5.64
CA ARG A 241 22.68 20.29 -6.91
C ARG A 241 22.09 21.68 -7.15
N GLN A 242 20.80 21.86 -6.87
CA GLN A 242 20.15 23.17 -7.03
C GLN A 242 20.72 24.22 -6.06
N LEU A 243 21.14 23.83 -4.86
CA LEU A 243 21.78 24.73 -3.89
C LEU A 243 23.15 25.27 -4.33
N GLU A 244 23.78 24.69 -5.34
CA GLU A 244 25.04 25.19 -5.89
C GLU A 244 24.83 26.34 -6.89
N THR A 245 23.65 26.40 -7.50
CA THR A 245 23.31 27.39 -8.53
C THR A 245 22.30 28.43 -8.05
N GLU A 246 21.38 28.05 -7.16
CA GLU A 246 20.29 28.90 -6.69
C GLU A 246 20.56 29.46 -5.28
N THR A 247 20.44 30.78 -5.15
CA THR A 247 20.53 31.47 -3.86
C THR A 247 19.20 31.50 -3.11
N ASN A 248 18.08 31.36 -3.82
CA ASN A 248 16.75 31.30 -3.22
C ASN A 248 16.48 29.88 -2.70
N PRO A 249 16.26 29.70 -1.39
CA PRO A 249 16.07 28.37 -0.82
C PRO A 249 14.73 27.73 -1.19
N GLY A 250 13.73 28.52 -1.59
CA GLY A 250 12.50 27.99 -2.17
C GLY A 250 12.80 27.26 -3.48
N ARG A 251 13.46 27.95 -4.43
CA ARG A 251 13.81 27.37 -5.73
C ARG A 251 14.76 26.19 -5.61
N ALA A 252 15.68 26.25 -4.64
CA ALA A 252 16.63 25.16 -4.39
C ALA A 252 16.02 23.89 -3.77
N LEU A 253 14.78 23.96 -3.29
CA LEU A 253 14.03 22.80 -2.78
C LEU A 253 12.99 22.28 -3.80
N ASP A 254 12.92 22.90 -4.99
CA ASP A 254 11.92 22.58 -6.01
C ASP A 254 12.30 21.32 -6.81
N THR A 255 11.87 20.18 -6.30
CA THR A 255 12.16 18.86 -6.90
C THR A 255 10.89 18.06 -7.21
N GLY A 256 9.71 18.68 -7.13
CA GLY A 256 8.41 18.00 -7.21
C GLY A 256 7.96 17.28 -5.93
N LEU A 257 8.84 17.19 -4.92
CA LEU A 257 8.51 16.62 -3.60
C LEU A 257 7.50 17.49 -2.84
N LEU A 258 7.67 18.81 -2.90
CA LEU A 258 6.81 19.77 -2.20
C LEU A 258 5.50 20.01 -2.96
N LEU A 259 4.42 20.25 -2.21
CA LEU A 259 3.14 20.68 -2.78
C LEU A 259 3.32 22.01 -3.53
N ARG A 260 2.63 22.18 -4.65
CA ARG A 260 2.76 23.36 -5.51
C ARG A 260 2.50 24.68 -4.77
N ASP A 261 1.49 24.71 -3.89
CA ASP A 261 1.21 25.89 -3.05
C ASP A 261 2.28 26.13 -1.98
N ALA A 262 2.88 25.06 -1.45
CA ALA A 262 4.01 25.17 -0.53
C ALA A 262 5.24 25.75 -1.24
N GLN A 263 5.50 25.28 -2.46
CA GLN A 263 6.60 25.69 -3.31
C GLN A 263 6.52 27.18 -3.67
N VAL A 264 5.36 27.66 -4.15
CA VAL A 264 5.17 29.07 -4.53
C VAL A 264 5.40 30.00 -3.33
N ASN A 265 4.87 29.63 -2.16
CA ASN A 265 5.07 30.42 -0.95
C ASN A 265 6.54 30.43 -0.51
N LEU A 266 7.24 29.30 -0.61
CA LEU A 266 8.65 29.21 -0.25
C LEU A 266 9.54 30.00 -1.22
N ASN A 267 9.20 30.00 -2.52
CA ASN A 267 9.88 30.81 -3.54
C ASN A 267 9.76 32.31 -3.22
N VAL A 268 8.54 32.81 -2.98
CA VAL A 268 8.30 34.23 -2.68
C VAL A 268 8.96 34.64 -1.36
N MET A 269 8.85 33.83 -0.31
CA MET A 269 9.41 34.19 0.99
C MET A 269 10.93 33.98 1.06
N GLY A 270 11.49 33.10 0.22
CA GLY A 270 12.93 32.86 0.06
C GLY A 270 13.72 34.11 -0.33
N ASP A 271 13.07 35.05 -1.02
CA ASP A 271 13.66 36.32 -1.41
C ASP A 271 13.62 37.38 -0.28
N ILE A 272 12.86 37.14 0.81
CA ILE A 272 12.49 38.16 1.79
C ILE A 272 12.91 37.81 3.22
N ALA A 273 12.97 36.53 3.60
CA ALA A 273 13.13 36.11 4.99
C ALA A 273 14.14 34.96 5.20
N PRO A 274 14.76 34.86 6.39
CA PRO A 274 15.73 33.82 6.71
C PRO A 274 15.07 32.43 6.74
N LEU A 275 15.76 31.45 6.16
CA LEU A 275 15.28 30.09 5.89
C LEU A 275 14.60 29.39 7.08
N SER A 276 15.13 29.54 8.29
CA SER A 276 14.56 28.93 9.49
C SER A 276 13.11 29.38 9.75
N THR A 277 12.80 30.66 9.48
CA THR A 277 11.44 31.20 9.61
C THR A 277 10.50 30.69 8.51
N LEU A 278 11.04 30.42 7.33
CA LEU A 278 10.29 29.89 6.18
C LEU A 278 9.85 28.46 6.43
N LEU A 279 10.81 27.63 6.86
CA LEU A 279 10.57 26.23 7.14
C LEU A 279 9.62 26.07 8.33
N GLU A 280 9.76 26.89 9.39
CA GLU A 280 8.84 26.86 10.56
C GLU A 280 7.42 27.34 10.22
N LYS A 281 7.28 28.40 9.39
CA LYS A 281 5.95 28.87 8.94
C LYS A 281 5.28 27.84 8.03
N ARG A 282 6.04 27.19 7.15
CA ARG A 282 5.52 26.14 6.25
C ARG A 282 5.18 24.86 7.00
N ARG A 283 5.97 24.45 7.98
CA ARG A 283 5.67 23.33 8.88
C ARG A 283 4.30 23.46 9.54
N ARG A 284 3.88 24.69 9.91
CA ARG A 284 2.56 24.94 10.52
C ARG A 284 1.41 24.99 9.52
N SER A 285 1.69 25.27 8.24
CA SER A 285 0.68 25.35 7.19
C SER A 285 0.57 24.06 6.38
N THR A 286 1.56 23.18 6.40
CA THR A 286 1.42 21.79 5.96
C THR A 286 0.56 21.08 7.00
N PRO A 287 -0.72 20.79 6.72
CA PRO A 287 -1.48 19.99 7.65
C PRO A 287 -0.73 18.65 7.81
N PRO A 288 -0.68 18.05 9.01
CA PRO A 288 -0.40 16.62 9.07
C PRO A 288 -1.39 15.92 8.12
N PRO A 289 -1.13 14.68 7.67
CA PRO A 289 -2.01 13.97 6.73
C PRO A 289 -3.48 13.81 7.19
N PHE A 290 -3.91 14.44 8.30
CA PHE A 290 -5.23 14.31 8.90
C PHE A 290 -5.74 15.48 9.75
N ILE A 291 -5.63 16.75 9.32
CA ILE A 291 -6.35 17.85 10.03
C ILE A 291 -7.01 18.84 9.07
N GLU A 292 -8.34 18.91 9.20
CA GLU A 292 -9.25 19.88 8.60
C GLU A 292 -8.99 21.33 9.09
N LYS A 293 -8.91 22.29 8.16
CA LYS A 293 -9.11 23.71 8.45
C LYS A 293 -10.35 24.19 7.71
N ASN A 294 -11.36 24.57 8.49
CA ASN A 294 -12.51 25.40 8.10
C ASN A 294 -13.49 24.82 7.07
N GLY A 295 -14.13 23.69 7.35
CA GLY A 295 -15.47 23.36 6.79
C GLY A 295 -15.61 23.27 5.27
N HIS A 296 -14.50 23.34 4.54
CA HIS A 296 -14.40 23.22 3.10
C HIS A 296 -13.22 22.28 2.82
N ALA A 297 -13.54 21.09 2.34
CA ALA A 297 -12.58 20.08 1.95
C ALA A 297 -11.88 20.51 0.65
N GLU A 298 -10.70 21.12 0.78
CA GLU A 298 -9.76 21.21 -0.34
C GLU A 298 -8.94 19.92 -0.37
N THR A 299 -9.36 18.98 -1.23
CA THR A 299 -8.51 17.87 -1.67
C THR A 299 -7.18 18.46 -2.20
N TYR A 300 -6.09 18.27 -1.46
CA TYR A 300 -4.75 18.72 -1.86
C TYR A 300 -4.11 17.86 -2.96
N CYS A 301 -4.80 16.81 -3.39
CA CYS A 301 -4.43 16.05 -4.59
C CYS A 301 -5.00 16.77 -5.81
N PRO A 302 -4.19 17.13 -6.84
CA PRO A 302 -4.75 17.66 -8.07
C PRO A 302 -5.71 16.62 -8.64
N LYS A 303 -6.97 16.99 -8.84
CA LYS A 303 -7.97 16.11 -9.46
C LYS A 303 -7.39 15.63 -10.79
N SER A 304 -7.04 14.34 -10.87
CA SER A 304 -6.74 13.71 -12.15
C SER A 304 -8.04 13.73 -12.95
N HIS A 305 -8.12 14.62 -13.94
CA HIS A 305 -9.20 14.65 -14.91
C HIS A 305 -9.18 13.34 -15.70
N PHE A 306 -9.92 12.32 -15.24
CA PHE A 306 -10.31 11.21 -16.09
C PHE A 306 -11.54 11.68 -16.87
N SER A 307 -11.28 12.21 -18.06
CA SER A 307 -12.29 12.70 -19.00
C SER A 307 -13.10 11.54 -19.55
N SER A 308 -14.31 11.32 -19.03
CA SER A 308 -15.40 10.72 -19.81
C SER A 308 -16.27 11.86 -20.36
N GLY A 309 -16.24 12.04 -21.67
CA GLY A 309 -16.92 13.13 -22.36
C GLY A 309 -18.44 13.11 -22.17
N HIS A 310 -19.00 14.27 -21.85
CA HIS A 310 -20.00 14.97 -22.66
C HIS A 310 -20.57 16.17 -21.88
N PHE A 311 -20.86 17.23 -22.63
CA PHE A 311 -21.59 18.44 -22.28
C PHE A 311 -20.89 19.54 -21.46
N ALA A 312 -20.53 20.58 -22.22
CA ALA A 312 -20.17 21.90 -21.77
C ALA A 312 -21.29 22.58 -20.98
N ALA A 313 -20.92 23.25 -19.89
CA ALA A 313 -21.57 24.47 -19.43
C ALA A 313 -20.53 25.39 -18.79
N ARG A 314 -20.12 26.42 -19.54
CA ARG A 314 -19.43 27.61 -19.04
C ARG A 314 -20.28 28.26 -17.95
N PHE A 315 -19.71 28.55 -16.78
CA PHE A 315 -20.11 29.72 -15.98
C PHE A 315 -18.88 30.37 -15.31
N PRO A 316 -18.88 31.71 -15.17
CA PRO A 316 -17.67 32.52 -15.13
C PRO A 316 -17.10 32.73 -13.72
N CYS A 317 -15.78 32.97 -13.68
CA CYS A 317 -15.09 33.61 -12.57
C CYS A 317 -15.77 34.95 -12.20
N ARG A 318 -16.20 35.08 -10.95
CA ARG A 318 -16.60 36.36 -10.37
C ARG A 318 -15.42 36.96 -9.60
N GLN A 319 -14.73 37.89 -10.25
CA GLN A 319 -13.90 38.90 -9.59
C GLN A 319 -14.70 39.59 -8.47
N ARG A 320 -14.09 39.71 -7.29
CA ARG A 320 -14.36 40.84 -6.41
C ARG A 320 -13.05 41.53 -6.09
N HIS A 321 -12.91 42.71 -6.66
CA HIS A 321 -11.84 43.67 -6.44
C HIS A 321 -11.79 44.15 -4.98
N GLY A 322 -10.57 44.51 -4.57
CA GLY A 322 -10.31 45.60 -3.64
C GLY A 322 -9.79 45.14 -2.29
N ILE A 323 -8.49 45.29 -2.06
CA ILE A 323 -7.94 46.34 -1.18
C ILE A 323 -6.44 46.44 -1.45
N SER A 324 -6.04 47.61 -1.93
CA SER A 324 -4.67 48.12 -1.94
C SER A 324 -4.24 48.38 -0.51
N PHE A 325 -3.06 47.93 -0.09
CA PHE A 325 -2.40 48.55 1.06
C PHE A 325 -0.89 48.61 0.87
N TYR A 326 -0.43 49.86 0.89
CA TYR A 326 0.92 50.37 0.85
C TYR A 326 1.86 49.71 1.86
N LEU A 327 3.14 49.63 1.48
CA LEU A 327 4.26 49.56 2.40
C LEU A 327 4.19 50.76 3.37
N ASP A 328 4.07 50.50 4.67
CA ASP A 328 4.43 51.49 5.69
C ASP A 328 5.27 50.81 6.78
N THR A 329 6.51 51.27 6.84
CA THR A 329 7.53 51.00 7.85
C THR A 329 7.20 51.76 9.13
N THR A 330 6.57 51.14 10.13
CA THR A 330 6.68 51.61 11.51
C THR A 330 6.59 50.48 12.55
N LEU A 331 7.68 50.34 13.31
CA LEU A 331 7.79 49.56 14.54
C LEU A 331 6.76 50.05 15.58
N ARG A 332 5.78 49.22 15.95
CA ARG A 332 5.05 49.37 17.23
C ARG A 332 4.91 48.04 17.95
N LYS A 333 5.57 47.97 19.12
CA LYS A 333 5.38 46.96 20.16
C LYS A 333 3.90 46.86 20.52
N HIS A 334 3.28 45.71 20.26
CA HIS A 334 2.05 45.32 20.94
C HIS A 334 2.20 43.93 21.56
N ASN A 335 1.88 43.87 22.84
CA ASN A 335 1.81 42.69 23.70
C ASN A 335 1.12 41.51 22.98
N MET A 336 1.88 40.46 22.71
CA MET A 336 1.33 39.17 22.28
C MET A 336 0.50 38.57 23.41
N LYS A 337 -0.83 38.69 23.32
CA LYS A 337 -1.73 37.80 24.05
C LYS A 337 -1.40 36.37 23.64
N ARG A 338 -0.92 35.58 24.60
CA ARG A 338 -0.71 34.13 24.49
C ARG A 338 -2.00 33.50 23.95
N ILE A 339 -1.98 33.04 22.70
CA ILE A 339 -3.00 32.14 22.19
C ILE A 339 -2.80 30.82 22.93
N ARG A 340 -3.63 30.56 23.94
CA ARG A 340 -3.73 29.24 24.57
C ARG A 340 -4.28 28.27 23.54
N SER A 341 -3.42 27.42 22.97
CA SER A 341 -3.87 26.27 22.18
C SER A 341 -4.47 25.24 23.14
N ASN A 342 -5.77 25.01 23.01
CA ASN A 342 -6.51 24.00 23.77
C ASN A 342 -6.05 22.58 23.32
N PRO A 343 -5.60 21.70 24.22
CA PRO A 343 -5.05 20.38 23.84
C PRO A 343 -6.08 19.36 23.34
N ASN A 344 -7.38 19.66 23.37
CA ASN A 344 -8.45 18.70 23.06
C ASN A 344 -9.21 18.98 21.76
N LYS A 345 -8.56 19.52 20.72
CA LYS A 345 -9.21 19.61 19.41
C LYS A 345 -9.11 18.25 18.71
N GLN A 346 -10.24 17.53 18.71
CA GLN A 346 -10.42 16.19 18.14
C GLN A 346 -9.74 16.07 16.77
N ARG A 347 -8.80 15.13 16.69
CA ARG A 347 -8.15 14.67 15.46
C ARG A 347 -9.05 13.62 14.82
N GLY A 348 -10.04 14.06 14.06
CA GLY A 348 -10.98 13.18 13.36
C GLY A 348 -10.77 13.22 11.85
N ILE A 349 -10.77 12.04 11.24
CA ILE A 349 -10.89 11.86 9.79
C ILE A 349 -12.22 12.48 9.33
N SER A 350 -12.19 13.28 8.26
CA SER A 350 -13.41 13.69 7.56
C SER A 350 -14.12 12.43 7.05
N LEU A 351 -15.34 12.17 7.54
CA LEU A 351 -16.18 11.02 7.18
C LEU A 351 -16.32 10.87 5.65
N ILE A 352 -16.30 11.99 4.93
CA ILE A 352 -16.46 12.06 3.48
C ILE A 352 -15.25 11.46 2.74
N ASP A 353 -14.04 11.71 3.21
CA ASP A 353 -12.83 11.15 2.58
C ASP A 353 -12.81 9.63 2.75
N PHE A 354 -13.19 9.15 3.94
CA PHE A 354 -13.30 7.72 4.22
C PHE A 354 -14.32 7.02 3.33
N ILE A 355 -15.48 7.64 3.08
CA ILE A 355 -16.53 7.08 2.21
C ILE A 355 -16.05 6.98 0.76
N MET A 356 -15.38 8.01 0.23
CA MET A 356 -14.82 7.97 -1.13
C MET A 356 -13.79 6.84 -1.29
N TYR A 357 -12.92 6.65 -0.29
CA TYR A 357 -11.92 5.59 -0.32
C TYR A 357 -12.51 4.18 -0.16
N LEU A 358 -13.57 4.04 0.64
CA LEU A 358 -14.27 2.77 0.79
C LEU A 358 -14.95 2.37 -0.53
N ILE A 359 -15.55 3.32 -1.24
CA ILE A 359 -16.14 3.07 -2.57
C ILE A 359 -15.07 2.60 -3.56
N LEU A 360 -13.90 3.26 -3.60
CA LEU A 360 -12.81 2.88 -4.49
C LEU A 360 -12.23 1.50 -4.15
N ALA A 361 -12.10 1.19 -2.86
CA ALA A 361 -11.68 -0.14 -2.39
C ALA A 361 -12.67 -1.24 -2.78
N VAL A 362 -13.98 -0.97 -2.71
CA VAL A 362 -15.02 -1.90 -3.16
C VAL A 362 -14.92 -2.16 -4.67
N PHE A 363 -14.76 -1.12 -5.50
CA PHE A 363 -14.58 -1.30 -6.93
C PHE A 363 -13.32 -2.09 -7.29
N LEU A 364 -12.21 -1.82 -6.60
CA LEU A 364 -10.97 -2.57 -6.78
C LEU A 364 -11.14 -4.04 -6.38
N PHE A 365 -11.80 -4.31 -5.25
CA PHE A 365 -12.10 -5.67 -4.80
C PHE A 365 -12.99 -6.43 -5.81
N LEU A 366 -14.07 -5.80 -6.28
CA LEU A 366 -14.94 -6.40 -7.30
C LEU A 366 -14.20 -6.66 -8.62
N GLY A 367 -13.29 -5.76 -9.03
CA GLY A 367 -12.43 -5.96 -10.18
C GLY A 367 -11.53 -7.19 -10.04
N ILE A 368 -10.93 -7.40 -8.87
CA ILE A 368 -10.09 -8.56 -8.57
C ILE A 368 -10.92 -9.85 -8.59
N VAL A 369 -12.12 -9.87 -7.99
CA VAL A 369 -13.02 -11.04 -8.03
C VAL A 369 -13.37 -11.39 -9.48
N LYS A 370 -13.73 -10.40 -10.30
CA LYS A 370 -14.05 -10.62 -11.71
C LYS A 370 -12.87 -11.20 -12.48
N LEU A 371 -11.66 -10.67 -12.25
CA LEU A 371 -10.45 -11.15 -12.90
C LEU A 371 -10.11 -12.59 -12.49
N TYR A 372 -10.30 -12.94 -11.21
CA TYR A 372 -10.11 -14.31 -10.72
C TYR A 372 -11.11 -15.29 -11.36
N ASN A 373 -12.40 -14.93 -11.39
CA ASN A 373 -13.43 -15.77 -12.01
C ASN A 373 -13.18 -15.95 -13.51
N MET A 374 -12.72 -14.90 -14.21
CA MET A 374 -12.35 -15.01 -15.62
C MET A 374 -11.13 -15.91 -15.84
N ALA A 375 -10.10 -15.80 -14.99
CA ALA A 375 -8.89 -16.62 -15.10
C ALA A 375 -9.16 -18.11 -14.86
N THR A 376 -10.00 -18.43 -13.87
CA THR A 376 -10.40 -19.81 -13.58
C THR A 376 -11.28 -20.41 -14.67
N ALA A 377 -12.26 -19.66 -15.19
CA ALA A 377 -13.06 -20.10 -16.33
C ALA A 377 -12.22 -20.36 -17.59
N TRP A 378 -11.26 -19.48 -17.89
CA TRP A 378 -10.34 -19.66 -19.01
C TRP A 378 -9.45 -20.91 -18.86
N SER A 379 -8.93 -21.15 -17.65
CA SER A 379 -8.15 -22.35 -17.35
C SER A 379 -8.97 -23.64 -17.51
N ALA A 380 -10.20 -23.66 -16.99
CA ALA A 380 -11.10 -24.81 -17.07
C ALA A 380 -11.44 -25.18 -18.52
N GLN A 381 -11.68 -24.17 -19.37
CA GLN A 381 -11.91 -24.36 -20.80
C GLN A 381 -10.68 -24.96 -21.50
N ALA A 382 -9.48 -24.42 -21.26
CA ALA A 382 -8.24 -24.91 -21.86
C ALA A 382 -7.92 -26.36 -21.45
N ASN A 383 -8.09 -26.69 -20.16
CA ASN A 383 -7.91 -28.04 -19.64
C ASN A 383 -8.93 -29.02 -20.23
N THR A 384 -10.19 -28.60 -20.39
CA THR A 384 -11.24 -29.43 -21.00
C THR A 384 -10.94 -29.75 -22.47
N VAL A 385 -10.50 -28.75 -23.25
CA VAL A 385 -10.08 -28.93 -24.66
C VAL A 385 -8.90 -29.92 -24.75
N SER A 386 -7.92 -29.79 -23.84
CA SER A 386 -6.80 -30.72 -23.73
C SER A 386 -7.26 -32.14 -23.38
N ALA A 387 -8.18 -32.29 -22.42
CA ALA A 387 -8.70 -33.58 -21.99
C ALA A 387 -9.46 -34.28 -23.11
N VAL A 388 -10.34 -33.57 -23.82
CA VAL A 388 -11.09 -34.10 -24.97
C VAL A 388 -10.14 -34.58 -26.08
N THR A 389 -9.07 -33.82 -26.35
CA THR A 389 -8.04 -34.18 -27.33
C THR A 389 -7.28 -35.44 -26.91
N GLN A 390 -6.91 -35.56 -25.65
CA GLN A 390 -6.24 -36.75 -25.10
C GLN A 390 -7.16 -37.98 -25.13
N ILE A 391 -8.43 -37.83 -24.78
CA ILE A 391 -9.41 -38.92 -24.84
C ILE A 391 -9.58 -39.43 -26.27
N LYS A 392 -9.63 -38.52 -27.26
CA LYS A 392 -9.66 -38.89 -28.68
C LYS A 392 -8.42 -39.70 -29.07
N ALA A 393 -7.22 -39.19 -28.74
CA ALA A 393 -5.97 -39.90 -29.02
C ALA A 393 -5.89 -41.26 -28.32
N GLY A 394 -6.41 -41.35 -27.09
CA GLY A 394 -6.50 -42.60 -26.34
C GLY A 394 -7.45 -43.60 -27.00
N ALA A 395 -8.60 -43.14 -27.50
CA ALA A 395 -9.56 -43.95 -28.24
C ALA A 395 -8.95 -44.55 -29.52
N GLU A 396 -8.14 -43.76 -30.23
CA GLU A 396 -7.37 -44.21 -31.39
C GLU A 396 -6.34 -45.29 -31.05
N LYS A 397 -5.69 -45.19 -29.89
CA LYS A 397 -4.69 -46.16 -29.43
C LYS A 397 -5.30 -47.51 -29.04
N VAL A 398 -6.55 -47.54 -28.58
CA VAL A 398 -7.19 -48.76 -28.07
C VAL A 398 -8.14 -49.45 -29.06
N LYS A 399 -8.38 -48.84 -30.24
CA LYS A 399 -9.23 -49.39 -31.28
C LYS A 399 -8.64 -50.69 -31.86
N SER A 400 -9.50 -51.62 -32.26
CA SER A 400 -9.08 -52.89 -32.89
C SER A 400 -9.27 -52.86 -34.40
N VAL A 401 -10.51 -52.67 -34.85
CA VAL A 401 -10.88 -52.57 -36.28
C VAL A 401 -11.63 -51.26 -36.53
N ASN A 402 -12.56 -50.93 -35.65
CA ASN A 402 -13.23 -49.64 -35.49
C ASN A 402 -13.21 -49.27 -34.01
N HIS A 403 -13.84 -48.17 -33.60
CA HIS A 403 -13.94 -47.83 -32.17
C HIS A 403 -14.85 -48.78 -31.38
N THR A 404 -15.40 -49.83 -31.98
CA THR A 404 -16.23 -50.86 -31.34
C THR A 404 -15.61 -51.37 -30.02
N GLY A 405 -16.36 -51.24 -28.92
CA GLY A 405 -15.91 -51.64 -27.59
C GLY A 405 -14.85 -50.71 -26.98
N THR A 406 -14.72 -49.48 -27.48
CA THR A 406 -13.98 -48.39 -26.81
C THR A 406 -14.88 -47.74 -25.77
N SER A 407 -14.36 -47.59 -24.56
CA SER A 407 -15.03 -46.95 -23.42
C SER A 407 -13.99 -46.30 -22.52
N MET A 408 -14.44 -45.46 -21.58
CA MET A 408 -13.54 -44.77 -20.66
C MET A 408 -12.66 -45.76 -19.88
N ASN A 409 -13.23 -46.84 -19.37
CA ASN A 409 -12.50 -47.91 -18.66
C ASN A 409 -11.39 -48.55 -19.50
N LYS A 410 -11.59 -48.65 -20.82
CA LYS A 410 -10.61 -49.25 -21.73
C LYS A 410 -9.45 -48.31 -22.04
N VAL A 411 -9.73 -47.02 -22.28
CA VAL A 411 -8.68 -46.01 -22.50
C VAL A 411 -7.90 -45.70 -21.22
N CYS A 412 -8.56 -45.82 -20.07
CA CYS A 412 -7.97 -45.64 -18.74
C CYS A 412 -7.35 -46.91 -18.14
N SER A 413 -7.25 -48.00 -18.91
CA SER A 413 -6.64 -49.24 -18.45
C SER A 413 -5.12 -49.09 -18.22
N THR A 414 -4.63 -49.61 -17.09
CA THR A 414 -3.22 -49.51 -16.67
C THR A 414 -2.23 -50.18 -17.61
N GLY A 415 -2.68 -51.17 -18.37
CA GLY A 415 -1.85 -51.86 -19.35
C GLY A 415 -1.54 -51.02 -20.59
N ARG A 416 -2.25 -49.91 -20.82
CA ARG A 416 -2.11 -49.11 -22.04
C ARG A 416 -1.79 -47.63 -21.80
N ASN A 417 -2.15 -47.09 -20.62
CA ASN A 417 -1.95 -45.69 -20.23
C ASN A 417 -2.21 -44.73 -21.39
N ALA A 418 -3.39 -44.86 -22.02
CA ALA A 418 -3.71 -44.16 -23.25
C ALA A 418 -4.17 -42.71 -23.01
N VAL A 419 -4.61 -42.43 -21.78
CA VAL A 419 -5.10 -41.14 -21.30
C VAL A 419 -4.48 -40.87 -19.92
N SER A 420 -4.28 -39.60 -19.55
CA SER A 420 -3.65 -39.24 -18.27
C SER A 420 -4.46 -39.74 -17.07
N SER A 421 -3.77 -40.07 -15.97
CA SER A 421 -4.41 -40.51 -14.72
C SER A 421 -5.32 -39.44 -14.13
N THR A 422 -5.04 -38.15 -14.38
CA THR A 422 -5.88 -37.03 -13.95
C THR A 422 -7.25 -37.05 -14.62
N ILE A 423 -7.33 -37.39 -15.92
CA ILE A 423 -8.60 -37.49 -16.65
C ILE A 423 -9.35 -38.77 -16.28
N CYS A 424 -8.61 -39.85 -16.04
CA CYS A 424 -9.18 -41.16 -15.73
C CYS A 424 -9.71 -41.28 -14.30
N GLY A 425 -9.12 -40.54 -13.36
CA GLY A 425 -9.46 -40.61 -11.93
C GLY A 425 -9.01 -41.93 -11.29
N ASP A 426 -9.23 -42.03 -9.97
CA ASP A 426 -8.83 -43.19 -9.18
C ASP A 426 -9.59 -44.46 -9.57
N THR A 427 -10.87 -44.30 -9.92
CA THR A 427 -11.79 -45.35 -10.41
C THR A 427 -11.56 -45.71 -11.88
N ARG A 428 -10.74 -44.95 -12.61
CA ARG A 428 -10.38 -45.18 -14.03
C ARG A 428 -11.58 -45.23 -14.98
N ASP A 429 -12.61 -44.46 -14.67
CA ASP A 429 -13.86 -44.38 -15.43
C ASP A 429 -14.20 -42.95 -15.87
N GLY A 430 -13.36 -41.96 -15.51
CA GLY A 430 -13.56 -40.56 -15.85
C GLY A 430 -14.71 -39.89 -15.07
N VAL A 431 -15.17 -40.48 -13.97
CA VAL A 431 -16.25 -39.93 -13.14
C VAL A 431 -15.68 -38.90 -12.15
N GLY A 432 -16.26 -37.71 -12.12
CA GLY A 432 -15.88 -36.62 -11.22
C GLY A 432 -14.51 -35.99 -11.52
N THR A 433 -13.96 -36.20 -12.72
CA THR A 433 -12.60 -35.77 -13.09
C THR A 433 -12.55 -34.53 -13.97
N ASN A 434 -13.69 -33.98 -14.39
CA ASN A 434 -13.70 -32.77 -15.20
C ASN A 434 -13.58 -31.50 -14.36
N GLU A 435 -13.14 -30.41 -15.00
CA GLU A 435 -12.86 -29.11 -14.35
C GLU A 435 -14.11 -28.44 -13.73
N TYR A 436 -15.30 -28.97 -14.01
CA TYR A 436 -16.59 -28.50 -13.52
C TYR A 436 -17.19 -29.45 -12.46
N GLY A 437 -16.40 -30.42 -11.96
CA GLY A 437 -16.84 -31.39 -10.96
C GLY A 437 -17.78 -32.49 -11.48
N GLY A 438 -17.87 -32.65 -12.81
CA GLY A 438 -18.63 -33.68 -13.50
C GLY A 438 -17.76 -34.76 -14.14
N ASN A 439 -18.35 -35.49 -15.09
CA ASN A 439 -17.74 -36.68 -15.69
C ASN A 439 -17.23 -36.40 -17.09
N TYR A 440 -16.16 -37.10 -17.49
CA TYR A 440 -15.83 -37.36 -18.89
C TYR A 440 -16.37 -38.73 -19.29
N THR A 441 -17.19 -38.78 -20.34
CA THR A 441 -17.70 -40.04 -20.89
C THR A 441 -17.14 -40.27 -22.30
N LEU A 442 -17.00 -41.54 -22.67
CA LEU A 442 -16.54 -41.95 -24.00
C LEU A 442 -17.43 -43.07 -24.52
N ALA A 443 -18.06 -42.84 -25.66
CA ALA A 443 -18.89 -43.80 -26.36
C ALA A 443 -18.56 -43.84 -27.86
N VAL A 444 -18.89 -44.96 -28.51
CA VAL A 444 -18.77 -45.08 -29.97
C VAL A 444 -19.94 -44.39 -30.63
N ASP A 445 -19.71 -43.69 -31.75
CA ASP A 445 -20.82 -43.18 -32.54
C ASP A 445 -21.47 -44.31 -33.33
N SER A 446 -22.74 -44.60 -33.02
CA SER A 446 -23.52 -45.66 -33.67
C SER A 446 -23.82 -45.36 -35.14
N ALA A 447 -23.80 -44.09 -35.55
CA ALA A 447 -24.01 -43.68 -36.94
C ALA A 447 -22.75 -43.84 -37.79
N ASN A 448 -21.57 -43.67 -37.20
CA ASN A 448 -20.28 -43.91 -37.85
C ASN A 448 -19.27 -44.46 -36.84
N MET A 449 -19.01 -45.77 -36.89
CA MET A 449 -18.13 -46.46 -35.93
C MET A 449 -16.65 -46.03 -36.02
N GLN A 450 -16.28 -45.20 -37.00
CA GLN A 450 -14.96 -44.56 -37.10
C GLN A 450 -14.84 -43.31 -36.21
N ARG A 451 -15.93 -42.88 -35.56
CA ARG A 451 -15.98 -41.71 -34.68
C ARG A 451 -16.31 -42.10 -33.25
N VAL A 452 -15.95 -41.21 -32.33
CA VAL A 452 -16.29 -41.34 -30.91
C VAL A 452 -17.02 -40.12 -30.40
N LYS A 453 -17.86 -40.31 -29.38
CA LYS A 453 -18.56 -39.26 -28.66
C LYS A 453 -17.93 -39.09 -27.29
N VAL A 454 -17.47 -37.88 -27.01
CA VAL A 454 -16.97 -37.48 -25.70
C VAL A 454 -18.02 -36.60 -25.04
N GLY A 455 -18.53 -37.03 -23.88
CA GLY A 455 -19.49 -36.27 -23.09
C GLY A 455 -18.83 -35.60 -21.89
N ILE A 456 -19.26 -34.40 -21.57
CA ILE A 456 -18.79 -33.58 -20.45
C ILE A 456 -20.02 -33.10 -19.69
N THR A 457 -20.17 -33.51 -18.43
CA THR A 457 -21.35 -33.17 -17.62
C THR A 457 -21.05 -32.11 -16.55
N ASN A 458 -22.12 -31.58 -15.93
CA ASN A 458 -22.06 -30.61 -14.84
C ASN A 458 -21.36 -29.28 -15.19
N ILE A 459 -21.46 -28.85 -16.44
CA ILE A 459 -20.87 -27.59 -16.90
C ILE A 459 -21.75 -26.43 -16.40
N ASP A 460 -21.11 -25.38 -15.88
CA ASP A 460 -21.80 -24.14 -15.50
C ASP A 460 -22.50 -23.53 -16.73
N THR A 461 -23.80 -23.25 -16.59
CA THR A 461 -24.63 -22.70 -17.67
C THR A 461 -24.17 -21.33 -18.13
N GLN A 462 -23.44 -20.58 -17.29
CA GLN A 462 -22.90 -19.27 -17.67
C GLN A 462 -21.77 -19.37 -18.73
N TYR A 463 -21.08 -20.52 -18.82
CA TYR A 463 -19.90 -20.69 -19.68
C TYR A 463 -20.08 -21.79 -20.73
N ILE A 464 -21.27 -22.38 -20.81
CA ILE A 464 -21.52 -23.54 -21.66
C ILE A 464 -21.43 -23.21 -23.16
N ASP A 465 -21.92 -22.04 -23.57
CA ASP A 465 -21.91 -21.62 -24.98
C ASP A 465 -20.48 -21.37 -25.50
N ASP A 466 -19.66 -20.66 -24.71
CA ASP A 466 -18.26 -20.38 -25.06
C ASP A 466 -17.42 -21.68 -25.14
N LEU A 467 -17.64 -22.61 -24.22
CA LEU A 467 -17.00 -23.92 -24.25
C LEU A 467 -17.49 -24.75 -25.44
N ALA A 468 -18.80 -24.75 -25.72
CA ALA A 468 -19.40 -25.48 -26.82
C ALA A 468 -18.86 -25.00 -28.17
N ASP A 469 -18.77 -23.69 -28.40
CA ASP A 469 -18.20 -23.11 -29.62
C ASP A 469 -16.71 -23.46 -29.79
N THR A 470 -15.98 -23.55 -28.68
CA THR A 470 -14.57 -23.94 -28.71
C THR A 470 -14.41 -25.43 -29.02
N LEU A 471 -15.25 -26.30 -28.45
CA LEU A 471 -15.27 -27.73 -28.75
C LEU A 471 -15.82 -28.04 -30.15
N ALA A 472 -16.67 -27.18 -30.71
CA ALA A 472 -17.23 -27.33 -32.05
C ALA A 472 -16.12 -27.40 -33.11
N LYS A 473 -15.04 -26.62 -32.91
CA LYS A 473 -13.83 -26.61 -33.75
C LYS A 473 -13.02 -27.91 -33.66
N LEU A 474 -13.16 -28.67 -32.57
CA LEU A 474 -12.52 -29.98 -32.42
C LEU A 474 -13.38 -31.12 -32.96
N SER A 475 -14.69 -30.90 -33.13
CA SER A 475 -15.61 -31.92 -33.62
C SER A 475 -15.24 -32.43 -35.01
N ALA A 476 -15.71 -33.61 -35.38
CA ALA A 476 -15.47 -34.21 -36.69
C ALA A 476 -15.95 -33.33 -37.86
N GLY A 477 -16.92 -32.45 -37.61
CA GLY A 477 -17.42 -31.46 -38.58
C GLY A 477 -16.59 -30.18 -38.66
N ASN A 478 -15.63 -29.97 -37.74
CA ASN A 478 -14.79 -28.77 -37.65
C ASN A 478 -15.59 -27.46 -37.76
N CYS A 479 -16.64 -27.37 -36.95
CA CYS A 479 -17.62 -26.30 -37.02
C CYS A 479 -17.08 -25.03 -36.34
N ASN A 480 -17.52 -23.86 -36.81
CA ASN A 480 -17.15 -22.58 -36.20
C ASN A 480 -17.95 -22.26 -34.92
N SER A 481 -19.14 -22.84 -34.77
CA SER A 481 -20.03 -22.68 -33.59
C SER A 481 -20.83 -23.94 -33.31
N ALA A 482 -21.27 -24.10 -32.07
CA ALA A 482 -22.09 -25.22 -31.59
C ALA A 482 -23.49 -25.22 -32.21
N ALA A 483 -24.11 -24.05 -32.35
CA ALA A 483 -25.48 -23.91 -32.86
C ALA A 483 -25.68 -24.45 -34.29
N SER A 484 -24.61 -24.48 -35.09
CA SER A 484 -24.63 -24.96 -36.48
C SER A 484 -24.00 -26.34 -36.68
N CYS A 485 -23.62 -27.02 -35.59
CA CYS A 485 -22.77 -28.20 -35.67
C CYS A 485 -23.53 -29.51 -35.45
N ALA A 486 -23.70 -30.31 -36.50
CA ALA A 486 -24.31 -31.64 -36.39
C ALA A 486 -23.47 -32.64 -35.57
N THR A 487 -22.16 -32.39 -35.42
CA THR A 487 -21.23 -33.24 -34.66
C THR A 487 -21.03 -32.78 -33.21
N LEU A 488 -21.86 -31.87 -32.70
CA LEU A 488 -21.85 -31.43 -31.31
C LEU A 488 -23.29 -31.22 -30.81
N ALA A 489 -23.59 -31.69 -29.61
CA ALA A 489 -24.89 -31.51 -28.97
C ALA A 489 -24.73 -30.92 -27.57
N VAL A 490 -25.54 -29.92 -27.25
CA VAL A 490 -25.64 -29.31 -25.92
C VAL A 490 -27.02 -29.66 -25.35
N ALA A 491 -27.06 -30.23 -24.16
CA ALA A 491 -28.30 -30.61 -23.47
C ALA A 491 -28.20 -30.27 -21.98
N GLY A 492 -28.89 -29.21 -21.55
CA GLY A 492 -28.79 -28.70 -20.18
C GLY A 492 -27.33 -28.37 -19.83
N ASN A 493 -26.80 -29.00 -18.79
CA ASN A 493 -25.43 -28.79 -18.31
C ASN A 493 -24.43 -29.81 -18.90
N THR A 494 -24.72 -30.38 -20.07
CA THR A 494 -23.91 -31.43 -20.70
C THR A 494 -23.59 -31.09 -22.14
N ILE A 495 -22.31 -31.17 -22.52
CA ILE A 495 -21.86 -31.08 -23.92
C ILE A 495 -21.41 -32.47 -24.37
N THR A 496 -21.87 -32.91 -25.53
CA THR A 496 -21.40 -34.12 -26.20
C THR A 496 -20.79 -33.74 -27.55
N VAL A 497 -19.49 -33.98 -27.72
CA VAL A 497 -18.77 -33.73 -28.96
C VAL A 497 -18.44 -35.04 -29.66
N THR A 498 -18.74 -35.10 -30.95
CA THR A 498 -18.39 -36.23 -31.83
C THR A 498 -17.10 -35.90 -32.57
N LEU A 499 -16.07 -36.73 -32.43
CA LEU A 499 -14.69 -36.47 -32.85
C LEU A 499 -14.21 -37.40 -33.95
#